data_AF-A0A6B2TH14-F1
#
_entry.id   AF-A0A6B2TH14-F1
#
_cell.length_a   1.000
_cell.length_b   1.000
_cell.length_c   1.000
_cell.angle_alpha   90.00
_cell.angle_beta   90.00
_cell.angle_gamma   90.00
#
_symmetry.space_group_name_H-M   'P 1'
#
loop_
_entity.id
_entity.type
_entity.pdbx_description
1 polymer ?
#
loop_
_entity_poly.entity_id
_entity_poly.type
_entity_poly.pdbx_seq_one_letter_code
_entity_poly.pdbx_strand_id
1 'polypeptide(L)'
;DIAREWRRTGWCAVRPAFASASLPRTEDAVRALRDVDGVRRVAVAPYVLAPGFLPDRIARGAAGADVLADVLGPAPEVARLLVRRYDEAYAPGTCPVAPLARIPALA
;
A
#
# COMPACT_ATOMS: atom_id res chain seq x y z
N ASP A 1 7.76 8.46 -7.15
CA ASP A 1 7.17 7.16 -6.82
C ASP A 1 7.63 6.72 -5.43
N ILE A 2 6.74 6.11 -4.65
CA ILE A 2 6.87 5.73 -3.24
C ILE A 2 8.15 4.92 -2.99
N ALA A 3 8.48 3.99 -3.90
CA ALA A 3 9.71 3.19 -3.79
C ALA A 3 10.99 4.05 -3.80
N ARG A 4 11.02 5.16 -4.56
CA ARG A 4 12.16 6.09 -4.60
C ARG A 4 12.28 6.89 -3.30
N GLU A 5 11.15 7.19 -2.68
CA GLU A 5 11.12 7.90 -1.39
C GLU A 5 11.62 7.02 -0.25
N TRP A 6 11.21 5.76 -0.21
CA TRP A 6 11.63 4.83 0.82
C TRP A 6 13.13 4.49 0.76
N ARG A 7 13.77 4.52 -0.41
CA ARG A 7 15.24 4.40 -0.47
C ARG A 7 15.96 5.51 0.29
N ARG A 8 15.35 6.68 0.45
CA ARG A 8 15.95 7.82 1.17
C ARG A 8 15.80 7.69 2.70
N THR A 9 15.08 6.69 3.21
CA THR A 9 14.83 6.53 4.66
C THR A 9 15.73 5.47 5.32
N GLY A 10 16.83 5.08 4.66
CA GLY A 10 17.84 4.17 5.23
C GLY A 10 17.71 2.71 4.78
N TRP A 11 16.77 2.39 3.88
CA TRP A 11 16.68 1.07 3.27
C TRP A 11 17.77 0.85 2.22
N CYS A 12 18.45 -0.31 2.29
CA CYS A 12 19.51 -0.68 1.35
C CYS A 12 19.04 -0.67 -0.12
N ALA A 13 17.86 -1.23 -0.39
CA ALA A 13 17.21 -1.18 -1.69
C ALA A 13 15.69 -1.32 -1.53
N VAL A 14 14.93 -0.74 -2.47
CA VAL A 14 13.46 -0.81 -2.51
C VAL A 14 13.00 -1.03 -3.95
N ARG A 15 12.08 -1.97 -4.17
CA ARG A 15 11.50 -2.28 -5.49
C ARG A 15 9.97 -2.34 -5.38
N PRO A 16 9.20 -1.70 -6.29
CA PRO A 16 7.77 -1.95 -6.39
C PRO A 16 7.50 -3.31 -7.02
N ALA A 17 6.40 -3.94 -6.66
CA ALA A 17 5.89 -5.18 -7.24
C ALA A 17 4.36 -5.17 -7.25
N PHE A 18 3.73 -5.91 -8.16
CA PHE A 18 2.28 -5.88 -8.31
C PHE A 18 1.64 -7.27 -8.34
N ALA A 19 0.57 -7.43 -7.55
CA ALA A 19 -0.16 -8.68 -7.44
C ALA A 19 -0.91 -9.07 -8.73
N SER A 20 -1.56 -8.13 -9.41
CA SER A 20 -2.44 -8.43 -10.55
C SER A 20 -2.30 -7.48 -11.74
N ALA A 21 -1.70 -6.30 -11.55
CA ALA A 21 -1.50 -5.30 -12.59
C ALA A 21 -0.25 -5.65 -13.44
N SER A 22 0.70 -4.71 -13.54
CA SER A 22 1.94 -4.83 -14.30
C SER A 22 2.99 -5.75 -13.66
N LEU A 23 4.06 -6.04 -14.39
CA LEU A 23 5.28 -6.62 -13.82
C LEU A 23 6.12 -5.53 -13.13
N PRO A 24 7.02 -5.88 -12.19
CA PRO A 24 7.37 -7.24 -11.73
C PRO A 24 6.36 -7.83 -10.73
N ARG A 25 6.31 -9.18 -10.64
CA ARG A 25 5.59 -9.87 -9.56
C ARG A 25 6.41 -9.84 -8.26
N THR A 26 5.77 -10.20 -7.15
CA THR A 26 6.40 -10.18 -5.82
C THR A 26 7.64 -11.08 -5.77
N GLU A 27 7.55 -12.29 -6.31
CA GLU A 27 8.65 -13.26 -6.37
C GLU A 27 9.85 -12.73 -7.17
N ASP A 28 9.60 -12.01 -8.27
CA ASP A 28 10.66 -11.41 -9.08
C ASP A 28 11.37 -10.29 -8.33
N ALA A 29 10.61 -9.44 -7.62
CA ALA A 29 11.17 -8.35 -6.84
C ALA A 29 11.97 -8.86 -5.63
N VAL A 30 11.50 -9.93 -4.97
CA VAL A 30 12.23 -10.58 -3.87
C VAL A 30 13.53 -11.19 -4.37
N ARG A 31 13.51 -11.94 -5.48
CA ARG A 31 14.72 -12.49 -6.10
C ARG A 31 15.71 -11.39 -6.48
N ALA A 32 15.23 -10.35 -7.17
CA ALA A 32 16.07 -9.23 -7.58
C ALA A 32 16.68 -8.45 -6.41
N LEU A 33 16.03 -8.43 -5.23
CA LEU A 33 16.60 -7.81 -4.02
C LEU A 33 17.66 -8.71 -3.36
N ARG A 34 17.50 -10.03 -3.40
CA ARG A 34 18.48 -11.00 -2.88
C ARG A 34 19.80 -10.94 -3.65
N ASP A 35 19.75 -10.62 -4.94
CA ASP A 35 20.93 -10.50 -5.80
C ASP A 35 21.67 -9.16 -5.65
N VAL A 36 21.16 -8.23 -4.82
CA VAL A 36 21.81 -6.94 -4.57
C VAL A 36 22.84 -7.07 -3.45
N ASP A 37 24.08 -6.68 -3.75
CA ASP A 37 25.16 -6.64 -2.77
C ASP A 37 24.79 -5.80 -1.53
N GLY A 38 25.01 -6.37 -0.36
CA GLY A 38 24.72 -5.74 0.93
C GLY A 38 23.28 -5.90 1.42
N VAL A 39 22.36 -6.45 0.63
CA VAL A 39 21.03 -6.82 1.12
C VAL A 39 21.14 -8.06 2.00
N ARG A 40 20.88 -7.89 3.30
CA ARG A 40 20.90 -8.98 4.28
C ARG A 40 19.52 -9.53 4.64
N ARG A 41 18.49 -8.70 4.49
CA ARG A 41 17.09 -9.05 4.76
C ARG A 41 16.18 -8.38 3.74
N VAL A 42 15.17 -9.10 3.31
CA VAL A 42 14.11 -8.66 2.39
C VAL A 42 12.78 -8.65 3.15
N ALA A 43 12.13 -7.50 3.18
CA ALA A 43 10.78 -7.33 3.71
C ALA A 43 9.81 -7.04 2.57
N VAL A 44 8.63 -7.66 2.60
CA VAL A 44 7.51 -7.40 1.69
C VAL A 44 6.41 -6.71 2.47
N ALA A 45 5.98 -5.54 1.98
CA ALA A 45 4.91 -4.74 2.58
C ALA A 45 3.72 -4.68 1.61
N PRO A 46 2.66 -5.49 1.84
CA PRO A 46 1.46 -5.45 1.01
C PRO A 46 0.75 -4.10 1.10
N TYR A 47 0.64 -3.38 -0.03
CA TYR A 47 -0.14 -2.15 -0.10
C TYR A 47 -1.58 -2.43 -0.52
N VAL A 48 -2.31 -3.15 0.34
CA VAL A 48 -3.70 -3.57 0.13
C VAL A 48 -4.51 -3.37 1.41
N LEU A 49 -5.78 -2.99 1.27
CA LEU A 49 -6.62 -2.58 2.40
C LEU A 49 -7.15 -3.76 3.23
N ALA A 50 -7.57 -4.84 2.59
CA ALA A 50 -8.29 -5.92 3.24
C ALA A 50 -7.77 -7.30 2.82
N PRO A 51 -7.99 -8.35 3.64
CA PRO A 51 -7.70 -9.73 3.26
C PRO A 51 -8.47 -10.17 2.01
N GLY A 52 -7.95 -11.21 1.35
CA GLY A 52 -8.55 -11.80 0.15
C GLY A 52 -7.52 -12.17 -0.91
N PHE A 53 -7.97 -12.29 -2.15
CA PHE A 53 -7.16 -12.91 -3.20
C PHE A 53 -5.84 -12.20 -3.52
N LEU A 54 -5.81 -10.86 -3.49
CA LEU A 54 -4.60 -10.10 -3.81
C LEU A 54 -3.51 -10.26 -2.74
N PRO A 55 -3.77 -10.03 -1.44
CA PRO A 55 -2.78 -10.33 -0.41
C PRO A 55 -2.36 -11.80 -0.39
N ASP A 56 -3.27 -12.76 -0.64
CA ASP A 56 -2.89 -14.18 -0.73
C ASP A 56 -1.88 -14.45 -1.85
N ARG A 57 -2.03 -13.76 -2.98
CA ARG A 57 -1.09 -13.85 -4.10
C ARG A 57 0.26 -13.20 -3.75
N ILE A 58 0.23 -12.05 -3.06
CA ILE A 58 1.46 -11.41 -2.56
C ILE A 58 2.19 -12.33 -1.59
N ALA A 59 1.47 -12.95 -0.64
CA ALA A 59 2.03 -13.86 0.34
C ALA A 59 2.72 -15.07 -0.32
N ARG A 60 2.10 -15.66 -1.34
CA ARG A 60 2.71 -16.73 -2.15
C ARG A 60 4.00 -16.30 -2.83
N GLY A 61 4.02 -15.12 -3.46
CA GLY A 61 5.23 -14.59 -4.09
C GLY A 61 6.31 -14.12 -3.10
N ALA A 62 5.94 -13.89 -1.84
CA ALA A 62 6.85 -13.46 -0.78
C ALA A 62 7.58 -14.61 -0.07
N ALA A 63 7.44 -15.86 -0.53
CA ALA A 63 8.05 -17.02 0.13
C ALA A 63 9.58 -16.93 0.34
N GLY A 64 10.29 -16.16 -0.48
CA GLY A 64 11.74 -15.90 -0.33
C GLY A 64 12.10 -14.66 0.51
N ALA A 65 11.11 -13.95 1.05
CA ALA A 65 11.32 -12.80 1.92
C ALA A 65 11.49 -13.25 3.38
N ASP A 66 12.20 -12.45 4.17
CA ASP A 66 12.42 -12.73 5.60
C ASP A 66 11.27 -12.21 6.47
N VAL A 67 10.56 -11.18 5.97
CA VAL A 67 9.41 -10.59 6.65
C VAL A 67 8.32 -10.30 5.63
N LEU A 68 7.09 -10.67 5.96
CA LEU A 68 5.89 -10.25 5.26
C LEU A 68 5.03 -9.48 6.27
N ALA A 69 4.70 -8.23 5.95
CA ALA A 69 3.76 -7.45 6.75
C ALA A 69 2.31 -7.88 6.45
N ASP A 70 1.41 -7.59 7.39
CA ASP A 70 -0.03 -7.74 7.19
C ASP A 70 -0.58 -6.73 6.17
N VAL A 71 -1.85 -6.93 5.79
CA VAL A 71 -2.63 -5.92 5.06
C VAL A 71 -2.77 -4.65 5.90
N LEU A 72 -3.02 -3.50 5.26
CA LEU A 72 -3.19 -2.23 5.96
C LEU A 72 -4.33 -2.28 6.99
N GLY A 73 -5.41 -2.99 6.66
CA GLY A 73 -6.52 -3.25 7.57
C GLY A 73 -7.13 -1.95 8.13
N PRO A 74 -7.61 -1.99 9.39
CA PRO A 74 -8.22 -0.83 10.05
C PRO A 74 -7.18 0.10 10.68
N ALA A 75 -6.02 0.31 10.04
CA ALA A 75 -4.99 1.21 10.55
C ALA A 75 -5.54 2.63 10.76
N PRO A 76 -5.29 3.29 11.92
CA PRO A 76 -5.76 4.65 12.19
C PRO A 76 -5.36 5.66 11.11
N GLU A 77 -4.21 5.47 10.49
CA GLU A 77 -3.69 6.29 9.40
C GLU A 77 -4.57 6.20 8.15
N VAL A 78 -5.12 5.03 7.85
CA VAL A 78 -6.05 4.82 6.73
C VAL A 78 -7.37 5.52 7.02
N ALA A 79 -7.89 5.40 8.24
CA ALA A 79 -9.12 6.10 8.64
C ALA A 79 -8.97 7.63 8.54
N ARG A 80 -7.86 8.18 9.05
CA ARG A 80 -7.54 9.62 8.92
C ARG A 80 -7.39 10.05 7.47
N LEU A 81 -6.77 9.21 6.63
CA LEU A 81 -6.63 9.48 5.20
C LEU A 81 -8.00 9.53 4.51
N LEU A 82 -8.91 8.61 4.82
CA LEU A 82 -10.26 8.58 4.26
C LEU A 82 -11.04 9.85 4.57
N VAL A 83 -11.05 10.29 5.84
CA VAL A 83 -11.73 11.53 6.26
C VAL A 83 -11.17 12.73 5.50
N ARG A 84 -9.85 12.88 5.47
CA ARG A 84 -9.20 13.97 4.72
C ARG A 84 -9.58 13.97 3.24
N ARG A 85 -9.63 12.79 2.60
CA ARG A 85 -9.99 12.67 1.18
C ARG A 85 -11.46 12.99 0.93
N TYR A 86 -12.33 12.66 1.88
CA TYR A 86 -13.73 13.05 1.84
C TYR A 86 -13.87 14.58 1.91
N ASP A 87 -13.18 15.23 2.85
CA ASP A 87 -13.20 16.70 2.98
C ASP A 87 -12.64 17.40 1.73
N GLU A 88 -11.55 16.89 1.16
CA GLU A 88 -10.95 17.38 -0.09
C GLU A 88 -11.93 17.29 -1.27
N ALA A 89 -12.68 16.19 -1.37
CA ALA A 89 -13.67 15.97 -2.43
C ALA A 89 -14.95 16.80 -2.24
N TYR A 90 -15.26 17.17 -0.99
CA TYR A 90 -16.43 17.98 -0.63
C TYR A 90 -16.14 19.50 -0.67
N ALA A 91 -14.89 19.91 -0.89
CA ALA A 91 -14.53 21.31 -1.00
C ALA A 91 -15.37 22.02 -2.09
N PRO A 92 -15.98 23.18 -1.78
CA PRO A 92 -16.85 23.88 -2.73
C PRO A 92 -16.06 24.25 -4.00
N GLY A 93 -16.53 23.74 -5.14
CA GLY A 93 -15.95 24.00 -6.47
C GLY A 93 -15.33 22.77 -7.17
N THR A 94 -15.24 21.60 -6.52
CA THR A 94 -14.66 20.38 -7.13
C THR A 94 -15.63 19.21 -7.29
N CYS A 95 -16.88 19.32 -6.84
CA CYS A 95 -17.85 18.22 -6.88
C CYS A 95 -18.90 18.37 -8.01
N PRO A 96 -19.01 17.42 -8.96
CA PRO A 96 -20.10 17.36 -9.94
C PRO A 96 -21.33 16.60 -9.42
N VAL A 97 -21.26 15.99 -8.24
CA VAL A 97 -22.40 15.28 -7.61
C VAL A 97 -23.02 16.16 -6.53
N ALA A 98 -24.35 16.31 -6.58
CA ALA A 98 -25.09 17.10 -5.62
C ALA A 98 -24.79 16.63 -4.19
N PRO A 99 -24.55 17.55 -3.23
CA PRO A 99 -24.23 17.17 -1.87
C PRO A 99 -25.40 16.36 -1.28
N LEU A 100 -25.11 15.16 -0.77
CA LEU A 100 -26.05 14.43 0.06
C LEU A 100 -26.38 15.33 1.25
N ALA A 101 -27.67 15.67 1.40
CA ALA A 101 -28.17 16.49 2.49
C ALA A 101 -27.65 15.92 3.81
N ARG A 102 -27.03 16.78 4.63
CA ARG A 102 -26.54 16.40 5.96
C ARG A 102 -27.66 15.69 6.72
N ILE A 103 -27.40 14.47 7.19
CA ILE A 103 -28.17 13.92 8.31
C ILE A 103 -27.79 14.79 9.51
N PRO A 104 -28.73 15.51 10.13
CA PRO A 104 -28.41 16.28 11.34
C PRO A 104 -27.86 15.30 12.37
N ALA A 105 -26.73 15.65 12.98
CA ALA A 105 -26.25 14.93 14.14
C ALA A 105 -27.38 14.90 15.17
N LEU A 106 -27.81 13.69 15.58
CA LEU A 106 -28.70 13.58 16.73
C LEU A 106 -27.95 14.18 17.93
N ALA A 107 -28.55 15.24 18.48
CA ALA A 107 -28.19 15.81 19.77
C ALA A 107 -28.60 14.88 20.91
#